data_AF-A0A7S0EXE9-F1
#
_entry.id   AF-A0A7S0EXE9-F1
#
_cell.length_a   1.000
_cell.length_b   1.000
_cell.length_c   1.000
_cell.angle_alpha   90.00
_cell.angle_beta   90.00
_cell.angle_gamma   90.00
#
_symmetry.space_group_name_H-M   'P 1'
#
loop_
_entity.id
_entity.type
_entity.pdbx_description
1 polymer ?
#
loop_
_entity_poly.entity_id
_entity_poly.type
_entity_poly.pdbx_seq_one_letter_code
_entity_poly.pdbx_strand_id
1 'polypeptide(L)'
;RMTSPARLLEGREPCTLLKNFIARQGVILIAGLVFLAWTAIRVKLHYERRNLKTFCADCSKQAGQQMIGGVLMVGMGLMLAKESGLDALAWYGAQYPFEIVLTTVFTGLFRKWAECGAVRLGRRTRWKWLTPFKFVGQYGPKTDDFRCRWYVAQLAQAILLIGLPARLVALSLIWCSLYLPDQASPVHLLASGWYYSGLSCDTQTALVLYAIPLTGDVIQFIIIDKLQAFGFIARAADASRDFEDLDEGETAECDSCLIRPSPS
;
A
#
# COMPACT_ATOMS: atom_id res chain seq x y z
N ARG A 1 -4.46 -51.71 8.21
CA ARG A 1 -4.79 -51.00 6.94
C ARG A 1 -4.88 -49.52 7.28
N MET A 2 -3.79 -48.76 7.07
CA MET A 2 -3.81 -47.31 7.17
C MET A 2 -4.60 -46.77 5.99
N THR A 3 -5.74 -46.12 6.25
CA THR A 3 -6.44 -45.32 5.26
C THR A 3 -5.54 -44.16 4.89
N SER A 4 -5.06 -44.14 3.64
CA SER A 4 -4.30 -43.01 3.09
C SER A 4 -5.09 -41.71 3.30
N PRO A 5 -4.48 -40.62 3.82
CA PRO A 5 -5.15 -39.33 3.97
C PRO A 5 -5.69 -38.78 2.64
N ALA A 6 -5.25 -39.31 1.50
CA ALA A 6 -5.78 -39.01 0.18
C ALA A 6 -7.28 -39.35 0.01
N ARG A 7 -7.82 -40.37 0.71
CA ARG A 7 -9.25 -40.73 0.60
C ARG A 7 -10.18 -39.82 1.41
N LEU A 8 -9.65 -38.98 2.30
CA LEU A 8 -10.45 -38.00 3.06
C LEU A 8 -10.73 -36.71 2.28
N LEU A 9 -10.14 -36.56 1.08
CA LEU A 9 -10.18 -35.32 0.29
C LEU A 9 -10.91 -35.47 -1.05
N GLU A 10 -11.41 -36.66 -1.37
CA GLU A 10 -12.14 -36.98 -2.61
C GLU A 10 -13.54 -36.32 -2.73
N GLY A 11 -13.91 -35.43 -1.80
CA GLY A 11 -15.20 -34.74 -1.80
C GLY A 11 -15.18 -33.31 -1.29
N ARG A 12 -14.01 -32.66 -1.22
CA ARG A 12 -13.93 -31.26 -0.77
C ARG A 12 -14.39 -30.34 -1.90
N GLU A 13 -15.51 -29.65 -1.70
CA GLU A 13 -15.96 -28.62 -2.64
C GLU A 13 -14.87 -27.55 -2.81
N PRO A 14 -14.47 -27.22 -4.04
CA PRO A 14 -13.45 -26.22 -4.28
C PRO A 14 -13.95 -24.85 -3.81
N CYS A 15 -13.19 -24.20 -2.93
CA CYS A 15 -13.54 -22.87 -2.46
C CYS A 15 -13.50 -21.83 -3.58
N THR A 16 -14.59 -21.08 -3.76
CA THR A 16 -14.68 -20.03 -4.79
C THR A 16 -13.94 -18.76 -4.38
N LEU A 17 -12.62 -18.72 -4.59
CA LEU A 17 -11.77 -17.58 -4.25
C LEU A 17 -12.29 -16.24 -4.82
N LEU A 18 -12.60 -16.19 -6.11
CA LEU A 18 -12.98 -14.94 -6.78
C LEU A 18 -14.27 -14.32 -6.21
N LYS A 19 -15.30 -15.14 -6.01
CA LYS A 19 -16.59 -14.69 -5.44
C LYS A 19 -16.42 -14.19 -4.01
N ASN A 20 -15.66 -14.92 -3.19
CA ASN A 20 -15.42 -14.55 -1.80
C ASN A 20 -14.52 -13.32 -1.68
N PHE A 21 -13.58 -13.13 -2.61
CA PHE A 21 -12.78 -11.92 -2.70
C PHE A 21 -13.60 -10.69 -3.08
N ILE A 22 -14.52 -10.78 -4.05
CA ILE A 22 -15.42 -9.68 -4.41
C ILE A 22 -16.30 -9.30 -3.21
N ALA A 23 -16.86 -10.29 -2.51
CA ALA A 23 -17.65 -10.06 -1.31
C ALA A 23 -16.83 -9.34 -0.22
N ARG A 24 -15.57 -9.75 0.00
CA ARG A 24 -14.63 -9.10 0.91
C ARG A 24 -14.40 -7.62 0.53
N GLN A 25 -14.17 -7.30 -0.75
CA GLN A 25 -13.99 -5.92 -1.18
C GLN A 25 -15.22 -5.06 -0.88
N GLY A 26 -16.43 -5.61 -1.06
CA GLY A 26 -17.67 -4.96 -0.67
C GLY A 26 -17.76 -4.67 0.83
N VAL A 27 -17.43 -5.66 1.67
CA VAL A 27 -17.40 -5.50 3.13
C VAL A 27 -16.41 -4.42 3.57
N ILE A 28 -15.19 -4.43 3.00
CA ILE A 28 -14.16 -3.43 3.30
C ILE A 28 -14.61 -2.03 2.88
N LEU A 29 -15.24 -1.91 1.71
CA LEU A 29 -15.77 -0.63 1.24
C LEU A 29 -16.84 -0.08 2.19
N ILE A 30 -17.80 -0.91 2.59
CA ILE A 30 -18.86 -0.51 3.54
C ILE A 30 -18.24 -0.07 4.87
N ALA A 31 -17.33 -0.87 5.43
CA ALA A 31 -16.65 -0.54 6.68
C ALA A 31 -15.87 0.79 6.59
N GLY A 32 -15.16 1.02 5.48
CA GLY A 32 -14.44 2.26 5.21
C GLY A 32 -15.37 3.48 5.12
N LEU A 33 -16.52 3.35 4.44
CA LEU A 33 -17.51 4.42 4.33
C LEU A 33 -18.14 4.75 5.69
N VAL A 34 -18.46 3.73 6.51
CA VAL A 34 -18.97 3.93 7.87
C VAL A 34 -17.93 4.64 8.74
N PHE A 35 -16.66 4.24 8.66
CA PHE A 35 -15.58 4.88 9.39
C PHE A 35 -15.41 6.35 8.97
N LEU A 36 -15.43 6.65 7.66
CA LEU A 36 -15.36 8.01 7.15
C LEU A 36 -16.53 8.88 7.62
N ALA A 37 -17.76 8.35 7.58
CA ALA A 37 -18.94 9.03 8.09
C ALA A 37 -18.82 9.33 9.59
N TRP A 38 -18.38 8.34 10.37
CA TRP A 38 -18.11 8.50 11.80
C TRP A 38 -17.07 9.58 12.09
N THR A 39 -15.92 9.56 11.39
CA THR A 39 -14.89 10.58 11.54
C THR A 39 -15.40 11.97 11.15
N ALA A 40 -16.21 12.08 10.08
CA ALA A 40 -16.82 13.35 9.68
C ALA A 40 -17.74 13.92 10.77
N ILE A 41 -18.54 13.07 11.42
CA ILE A 41 -19.38 13.47 12.55
C ILE A 41 -18.51 13.94 13.73
N ARG A 42 -17.46 13.19 14.08
CA ARG A 42 -16.53 13.54 15.18
C ARG A 42 -15.80 14.86 14.95
N VAL A 43 -15.42 15.16 13.70
CA VAL A 43 -14.83 16.45 13.32
C VAL A 43 -15.86 17.58 13.48
N LYS A 44 -17.11 17.40 13.02
CA LYS A 44 -18.18 18.39 13.21
C LYS A 44 -18.50 18.65 14.68
N LEU A 45 -18.39 17.64 15.53
CA LEU A 45 -18.60 17.73 16.97
C LEU A 45 -17.35 18.17 17.76
N HIS A 46 -16.27 18.58 17.08
CA HIS A 46 -15.01 19.04 17.67
C HIS A 46 -14.27 18.01 18.55
N TYR A 47 -14.62 16.72 18.47
CA TYR A 47 -13.90 15.64 19.14
C TYR A 47 -12.64 15.18 18.38
N GLU A 48 -12.47 15.62 17.13
CA GLU A 48 -11.40 15.22 16.22
C GLU A 48 -10.87 16.45 15.47
N ARG A 49 -9.55 16.64 15.47
CA ARG A 49 -8.90 17.78 14.78
C ARG A 49 -8.30 17.43 13.42
N ARG A 50 -8.39 16.16 12.98
CA ARG A 50 -7.83 15.71 11.70
C ARG A 50 -8.54 16.41 10.53
N ASN A 51 -7.76 16.84 9.54
CA ASN A 51 -8.32 17.40 8.31
C ASN A 51 -8.99 16.27 7.50
N LEU A 52 -10.31 16.39 7.31
CA LEU A 52 -11.11 15.35 6.64
C LEU A 52 -10.64 15.10 5.20
N LYS A 53 -10.17 16.15 4.50
CA LYS A 53 -9.74 16.05 3.09
C LYS A 53 -8.47 15.22 2.94
N THR A 54 -7.47 15.48 3.78
CA THR A 54 -6.22 14.72 3.77
C THR A 54 -6.43 13.30 4.26
N PHE A 55 -7.28 13.12 5.27
CA PHE A 55 -7.66 11.79 5.75
C PHE A 55 -8.34 10.93 4.65
N CYS A 56 -9.33 11.48 3.94
CA CYS A 56 -9.97 10.78 2.81
C CYS A 56 -8.95 10.45 1.70
N ALA A 57 -8.03 11.37 1.42
CA ALA A 57 -6.98 11.16 0.43
C ALA A 57 -6.03 10.02 0.83
N ASP A 58 -5.60 9.95 2.09
CA ASP A 58 -4.78 8.85 2.59
C ASP A 58 -5.50 7.51 2.51
N CYS A 59 -6.77 7.44 2.95
CA CYS A 59 -7.58 6.23 2.85
C CYS A 59 -7.73 5.77 1.39
N SER A 60 -8.02 6.68 0.46
CA SER A 60 -8.18 6.34 -0.96
C SER A 60 -6.89 5.81 -1.59
N LYS A 61 -5.73 6.38 -1.21
CA LYS A 61 -4.40 5.96 -1.69
C LYS A 61 -4.07 4.55 -1.21
N GLN A 62 -4.32 4.28 0.08
CA GLN A 62 -4.10 2.95 0.66
C GLN A 62 -5.06 1.92 0.07
N ALA A 63 -6.35 2.26 -0.09
CA ALA A 63 -7.33 1.40 -0.73
C ALA A 63 -6.92 1.03 -2.17
N GLY A 64 -6.47 2.02 -2.96
CA GLY A 64 -5.99 1.80 -4.33
C GLY A 64 -4.76 0.89 -4.39
N GLN A 65 -3.79 1.10 -3.49
CA GLN A 65 -2.63 0.21 -3.38
C GLN A 65 -3.07 -1.21 -3.01
N GLN A 66 -3.92 -1.38 -1.99
CA GLN A 66 -4.36 -2.69 -1.51
C GLN A 66 -5.18 -3.47 -2.54
N MET A 67 -6.08 -2.78 -3.26
CA MET A 67 -6.88 -3.39 -4.32
C MET A 67 -6.00 -4.03 -5.40
N ILE A 68 -4.95 -3.35 -5.86
CA ILE A 68 -4.11 -3.83 -6.96
C ILE A 68 -3.41 -5.14 -6.61
N GLY A 69 -2.75 -5.25 -5.46
CA GLY A 69 -2.15 -6.56 -5.11
C GLY A 69 -3.14 -7.59 -4.66
N GLY A 70 -4.30 -7.21 -4.09
CA GLY A 70 -5.37 -8.17 -3.89
C GLY A 70 -5.75 -8.86 -5.19
N VAL A 71 -5.89 -8.09 -6.28
CA VAL A 71 -6.16 -8.61 -7.62
C VAL A 71 -4.99 -9.44 -8.16
N LEU A 72 -3.74 -8.96 -8.05
CA LEU A 72 -2.57 -9.69 -8.54
C LEU A 72 -2.38 -11.03 -7.82
N MET A 73 -2.57 -11.06 -6.50
CA MET A 73 -2.50 -12.27 -5.68
C MET A 73 -3.61 -13.27 -6.01
N VAL A 74 -4.84 -12.80 -6.24
CA VAL A 74 -5.93 -13.65 -6.72
C VAL A 74 -5.56 -14.26 -8.08
N GLY A 75 -5.02 -13.45 -8.99
CA GLY A 75 -4.55 -13.91 -10.30
C GLY A 75 -3.48 -15.01 -10.19
N MET A 76 -2.44 -14.77 -9.37
CA MET A 76 -1.39 -15.76 -9.13
C MET A 76 -1.93 -17.03 -8.45
N GLY A 77 -2.81 -16.90 -7.45
CA GLY A 77 -3.44 -18.05 -6.80
C GLY A 77 -4.28 -18.90 -7.76
N LEU A 78 -5.02 -18.27 -8.68
CA LEU A 78 -5.76 -18.98 -9.73
C LEU A 78 -4.84 -19.66 -10.75
N MET A 79 -3.71 -19.04 -11.12
CA MET A 79 -2.73 -19.66 -12.00
C MET A 79 -2.09 -20.89 -11.34
N LEU A 80 -1.63 -20.76 -10.09
CA LEU A 80 -1.01 -21.87 -9.35
C LEU A 80 -1.97 -23.03 -9.09
N ALA A 81 -3.26 -22.75 -8.87
CA ALA A 81 -4.27 -23.78 -8.72
C ALA A 81 -4.54 -24.57 -10.01
N LYS A 82 -4.25 -24.01 -11.19
CA LYS A 82 -4.37 -24.75 -12.46
C LYS A 82 -3.19 -25.70 -12.70
N GLU A 83 -2.02 -25.32 -12.21
CA GLU A 83 -0.77 -26.06 -12.41
C GLU A 83 -0.49 -27.08 -11.29
N SER A 84 -1.23 -27.00 -10.18
CA SER A 84 -1.07 -27.88 -9.01
C SER A 84 -2.37 -28.58 -8.63
N GLY A 85 -2.29 -29.58 -7.76
CA GLY A 85 -3.46 -30.24 -7.17
C GLY A 85 -4.10 -29.50 -5.99
N LEU A 86 -3.67 -28.26 -5.68
CA LEU A 86 -4.16 -27.48 -4.54
C LEU A 86 -5.15 -26.40 -4.98
N ASP A 87 -6.10 -26.03 -4.12
CA ASP A 87 -7.08 -24.99 -4.45
C ASP A 87 -6.50 -23.56 -4.45
N ALA A 88 -7.19 -22.64 -5.15
CA ALA A 88 -6.74 -21.26 -5.27
C ALA A 88 -6.75 -20.48 -3.95
N LEU A 89 -7.63 -20.86 -3.01
CA LEU A 89 -7.73 -20.20 -1.71
C LEU A 89 -6.52 -20.52 -0.83
N ALA A 90 -6.04 -21.76 -0.84
CA ALA A 90 -4.84 -22.20 -0.18
C ALA A 90 -3.61 -21.47 -0.73
N TRP A 91 -3.51 -21.35 -2.05
CA TRP A 91 -2.45 -20.57 -2.68
C TRP A 91 -2.49 -19.09 -2.31
N TYR A 92 -3.68 -18.48 -2.31
CA TYR A 92 -3.83 -17.09 -1.89
C TYR A 92 -3.38 -16.89 -0.43
N GLY A 93 -3.84 -17.77 0.48
CA GLY A 93 -3.47 -17.72 1.90
C GLY A 93 -1.99 -17.98 2.15
N ALA A 94 -1.34 -18.81 1.34
CA ALA A 94 0.09 -19.09 1.44
C ALA A 94 0.96 -17.92 0.98
N GLN A 95 0.55 -17.21 -0.07
CA GLN A 95 1.31 -16.08 -0.61
C GLN A 95 1.24 -14.84 0.27
N TYR A 96 0.13 -14.64 0.97
CA TYR A 96 -0.19 -13.39 1.67
C TYR A 96 0.87 -12.92 2.68
N PRO A 97 1.41 -13.77 3.58
CA PRO A 97 2.42 -13.31 4.54
C PRO A 97 3.72 -12.86 3.87
N PHE A 98 4.16 -13.56 2.83
CA PHE A 98 5.38 -13.20 2.08
C PHE A 98 5.16 -11.94 1.27
N GLU A 99 4.00 -11.82 0.63
CA GLU A 99 3.66 -10.64 -0.16
C GLU A 99 3.69 -9.38 0.71
N ILE A 100 3.08 -9.40 1.91
CA ILE A 100 3.13 -8.25 2.82
C ILE A 100 4.56 -7.85 3.16
N VAL A 101 5.39 -8.82 3.58
CA VAL A 101 6.75 -8.53 4.04
C VAL A 101 7.58 -7.97 2.89
N LEU A 102 7.60 -8.66 1.74
CA LEU A 102 8.35 -8.24 0.57
C LEU A 102 7.85 -6.89 0.04
N THR A 103 6.54 -6.74 -0.15
CA THR A 103 5.92 -5.49 -0.64
C THR A 103 6.22 -4.33 0.31
N THR A 104 6.24 -4.54 1.63
CA THR A 104 6.60 -3.49 2.60
C THR A 104 8.05 -3.03 2.43
N VAL A 105 9.00 -3.97 2.30
CA VAL A 105 10.42 -3.65 2.06
C VAL A 105 10.59 -2.91 0.73
N PHE A 106 10.04 -3.45 -0.36
CA PHE A 106 10.18 -2.84 -1.68
C PHE A 106 9.44 -1.51 -1.79
N THR A 107 8.32 -1.31 -1.11
CA THR A 107 7.62 -0.02 -1.03
C THR A 107 8.56 1.06 -0.46
N GLY A 108 9.34 0.73 0.58
CA GLY A 108 10.36 1.64 1.12
C GLY A 108 11.44 2.00 0.09
N LEU A 109 11.95 0.99 -0.63
CA LEU A 109 12.97 1.18 -1.66
C LEU A 109 12.47 2.01 -2.85
N PHE A 110 11.30 1.66 -3.40
CA PHE A 110 10.70 2.37 -4.53
C PHE A 110 10.27 3.78 -4.16
N ARG A 111 9.82 4.01 -2.91
CA ARG A 111 9.56 5.37 -2.42
C ARG A 111 10.83 6.23 -2.47
N LYS A 112 11.94 5.74 -1.90
CA LYS A 112 13.22 6.46 -1.91
C LYS A 112 13.69 6.70 -3.34
N TRP A 113 13.59 5.68 -4.19
CA TRP A 113 13.93 5.79 -5.61
C TRP A 113 13.07 6.84 -6.34
N ALA A 114 11.75 6.85 -6.13
CA ALA A 114 10.83 7.79 -6.76
C ALA A 114 11.07 9.23 -6.29
N GLU A 115 11.30 9.45 -4.99
CA GLU A 115 11.65 10.76 -4.42
C GLU A 115 12.99 11.27 -4.99
N CYS A 116 14.07 10.48 -4.90
CA CYS A 116 15.37 10.85 -5.44
C CYS A 116 15.32 11.08 -6.96
N GLY A 117 14.57 10.26 -7.68
CA GLY A 117 14.34 10.38 -9.12
C GLY A 117 13.63 11.70 -9.46
N ALA A 118 12.55 12.04 -8.76
CA ALA A 118 11.82 13.28 -8.95
C ALA A 118 12.66 14.52 -8.62
N VAL A 119 13.49 14.47 -7.58
CA VAL A 119 14.43 15.54 -7.23
C VAL A 119 15.49 15.71 -8.32
N ARG A 120 16.15 14.63 -8.75
CA ARG A 120 17.19 14.66 -9.78
C ARG A 120 16.64 15.14 -11.12
N LEU A 121 15.49 14.61 -11.54
CA LEU A 121 14.82 15.03 -12.77
C LEU A 121 14.35 16.49 -12.68
N GLY A 122 13.85 16.90 -11.52
CA GLY A 122 13.44 18.28 -11.27
C GLY A 122 14.60 19.28 -11.31
N ARG A 123 15.79 18.90 -10.82
CA ARG A 123 17.01 19.73 -10.93
C ARG A 123 17.45 19.88 -12.39
N ARG A 124 17.33 18.81 -13.20
CA ARG A 124 17.74 18.81 -14.61
C ARG A 124 16.77 19.53 -15.54
N THR A 125 15.47 19.39 -15.32
CA THR A 125 14.43 19.87 -16.26
C THR A 125 13.75 21.17 -15.82
N ARG A 126 13.81 21.51 -14.52
CA ARG A 126 13.06 22.63 -13.90
C ARG A 126 11.55 22.61 -14.17
N TRP A 127 10.97 21.46 -14.49
CA TRP A 127 9.55 21.35 -14.80
C TRP A 127 8.67 21.52 -13.54
N LYS A 128 7.84 22.56 -13.51
CA LYS A 128 6.94 22.88 -12.38
C LYS A 128 5.91 21.78 -12.06
N TRP A 129 5.60 20.90 -13.01
CA TRP A 129 4.63 19.81 -12.79
C TRP A 129 5.22 18.64 -11.97
N LEU A 130 6.55 18.54 -11.86
CA LEU A 130 7.22 17.52 -11.05
C LEU A 130 7.22 17.85 -9.55
N THR A 131 6.89 19.10 -9.17
CA THR A 131 6.91 19.55 -7.77
C THR A 131 6.13 18.64 -6.82
N PRO A 132 4.89 18.20 -7.14
CA PRO A 132 4.16 17.30 -6.25
C PRO A 132 4.90 15.97 -6.02
N PHE A 133 5.63 15.44 -7.00
CA PHE A 133 6.32 14.16 -6.90
C PHE A 133 7.57 14.20 -6.00
N LYS A 134 8.09 15.40 -5.71
CA LYS A 134 9.24 15.59 -4.82
C LYS A 134 8.84 15.49 -3.34
N PHE A 135 7.59 15.82 -3.02
CA PHE A 135 7.09 15.93 -1.65
C PHE A 135 6.06 14.84 -1.34
N VAL A 136 6.53 13.60 -1.25
CA VAL A 136 5.66 12.44 -0.98
C VAL A 136 4.99 12.58 0.38
N GLY A 137 3.66 12.45 0.39
CA GLY A 137 2.84 12.59 1.60
C GLY A 137 2.27 14.00 1.81
N GLN A 138 2.58 14.96 0.93
CA GLN A 138 1.94 16.28 0.94
C GLN A 138 0.84 16.37 -0.13
N TYR A 139 -0.31 16.94 0.24
CA TYR A 139 -1.47 17.11 -0.63
C TYR A 139 -1.61 18.53 -1.19
N GLY A 140 -0.62 19.38 -0.93
CA GLY A 140 -0.51 20.75 -1.38
C GLY A 140 0.90 21.28 -1.08
N PRO A 141 1.22 22.49 -1.54
CA PRO A 141 2.51 23.12 -1.30
C PRO A 141 2.76 23.52 0.17
N LYS A 142 1.71 23.51 1.02
CA LYS A 142 1.78 23.75 2.46
C LYS A 142 1.06 22.61 3.19
N THR A 143 1.44 22.34 4.43
CA THR A 143 0.97 21.19 5.24
C THR A 143 -0.55 21.13 5.41
N ASP A 144 -1.23 22.28 5.44
CA ASP A 144 -2.69 22.37 5.58
C ASP A 144 -3.44 22.69 4.27
N ASP A 145 -2.71 22.82 3.15
CA ASP A 145 -3.30 23.07 1.84
C ASP A 145 -3.67 21.74 1.14
N PHE A 146 -4.80 21.72 0.43
CA PHE A 146 -5.25 20.57 -0.33
C PHE A 146 -5.55 20.97 -1.78
N ARG A 147 -4.80 20.38 -2.72
CA ARG A 147 -4.98 20.61 -4.15
C ARG A 147 -5.20 19.28 -4.87
N CYS A 148 -6.29 19.19 -5.63
CA CYS A 148 -6.65 17.97 -6.37
C CYS A 148 -5.50 17.49 -7.29
N ARG A 149 -4.80 18.42 -7.96
CA ARG A 149 -3.62 18.10 -8.79
C ARG A 149 -2.50 17.42 -8.01
N TRP A 150 -2.23 17.87 -6.79
CA TRP A 150 -1.21 17.29 -5.92
C TRP A 150 -1.66 15.91 -5.43
N TYR A 151 -2.92 15.79 -5.02
CA TYR A 151 -3.51 14.52 -4.66
C TYR A 151 -3.43 13.48 -5.79
N VAL A 152 -3.83 13.82 -7.02
CA VAL A 152 -3.78 12.89 -8.16
C VAL A 152 -2.33 12.50 -8.49
N ALA A 153 -1.39 13.45 -8.43
CA ALA A 153 0.03 13.15 -8.63
C ALA A 153 0.58 12.20 -7.55
N GLN A 154 0.24 12.45 -6.28
CA GLN A 154 0.60 11.58 -5.15
C GLN A 154 -0.05 10.20 -5.26
N LEU A 155 -1.31 10.13 -5.67
CA LEU A 155 -2.03 8.87 -5.90
C LEU A 155 -1.37 8.07 -7.03
N ALA A 156 -1.08 8.72 -8.16
CA ALA A 156 -0.41 8.09 -9.29
C ALA A 156 1.00 7.62 -8.91
N GLN A 157 1.77 8.42 -8.16
CA GLN A 157 3.08 8.01 -7.66
C GLN A 157 2.98 6.81 -6.71
N ALA A 158 2.08 6.88 -5.74
CA ALA A 158 1.87 5.81 -4.77
C ALA A 158 1.43 4.51 -5.43
N ILE A 159 0.56 4.56 -6.43
CA ILE A 159 0.07 3.38 -7.13
C ILE A 159 1.07 2.88 -8.18
N LEU A 160 1.47 3.73 -9.13
CA LEU A 160 2.19 3.32 -10.34
C LEU A 160 3.70 3.23 -10.14
N LEU A 161 4.29 4.10 -9.32
CA LEU A 161 5.75 4.18 -9.16
C LEU A 161 6.24 3.43 -7.92
N ILE A 162 5.37 3.22 -6.94
CA ILE A 162 5.73 2.59 -5.67
C ILE A 162 5.00 1.25 -5.51
N GLY A 163 3.67 1.28 -5.42
CA GLY A 163 2.86 0.11 -5.09
C GLY A 163 2.95 -1.00 -6.12
N LEU A 164 2.65 -0.70 -7.40
CA LEU A 164 2.65 -1.70 -8.46
C LEU A 164 4.04 -2.33 -8.67
N PRO A 165 5.15 -1.58 -8.80
CA PRO A 165 6.48 -2.17 -8.92
C PRO A 165 6.87 -3.02 -7.71
N ALA A 166 6.59 -2.56 -6.48
CA ALA A 166 6.88 -3.33 -5.26
C ALA A 166 6.16 -4.68 -5.27
N ARG A 167 4.88 -4.70 -5.65
CA ARG A 167 4.06 -5.91 -5.71
C ARG A 167 4.49 -6.85 -6.84
N LEU A 168 4.84 -6.32 -8.01
CA LEU A 168 5.36 -7.13 -9.11
C LEU A 168 6.68 -7.82 -8.73
N VAL A 169 7.60 -7.11 -8.06
CA VAL A 169 8.85 -7.70 -7.57
C VAL A 169 8.56 -8.75 -6.49
N ALA A 170 7.69 -8.45 -5.53
CA ALA A 170 7.32 -9.39 -4.47
C ALA A 170 6.73 -10.69 -5.04
N LEU A 171 5.73 -10.59 -5.91
CA LEU A 171 5.11 -11.76 -6.55
C LEU A 171 6.08 -12.53 -7.45
N SER A 172 6.99 -11.84 -8.14
CA SER A 172 8.03 -12.49 -8.93
C SER A 172 8.98 -13.30 -8.04
N LEU A 173 9.36 -12.78 -6.88
CA LEU A 173 10.20 -13.52 -5.92
C LEU A 173 9.47 -14.73 -5.32
N ILE A 174 8.19 -14.58 -5.00
CA ILE A 174 7.34 -15.68 -4.56
C ILE A 174 7.28 -16.75 -5.66
N TRP A 175 7.03 -16.35 -6.90
CA TRP A 175 7.02 -17.26 -8.04
C TRP A 175 8.37 -17.97 -8.21
N CYS A 176 9.48 -17.23 -8.16
CA CYS A 176 10.83 -17.80 -8.21
C CYS A 176 11.08 -18.82 -7.08
N SER A 177 10.53 -18.58 -5.88
CA SER A 177 10.68 -19.51 -4.74
C SER A 177 9.96 -20.85 -4.94
N LEU A 178 9.06 -20.96 -5.93
CA LEU A 178 8.41 -22.21 -6.30
C LEU A 178 9.27 -23.09 -7.20
N TYR A 179 10.36 -22.57 -7.79
CA TYR A 179 11.35 -23.38 -8.52
C TYR A 179 12.42 -23.98 -7.60
N LEU A 180 12.40 -23.64 -6.31
CA LEU A 180 13.14 -24.41 -5.31
C LEU A 180 12.49 -25.80 -5.21
N PRO A 181 13.26 -26.85 -4.85
CA PRO A 181 12.67 -28.16 -4.58
C PRO A 181 11.47 -28.04 -3.66
N ASP A 182 10.37 -28.76 -3.90
CA ASP A 182 9.09 -28.57 -3.19
C ASP A 182 9.22 -28.61 -1.66
N GLN A 183 10.19 -29.37 -1.15
CA GLN A 183 10.52 -29.51 0.28
C GLN A 183 11.19 -28.25 0.88
N ALA A 184 11.72 -27.38 0.02
CA ALA A 184 12.39 -26.12 0.38
C ALA A 184 11.54 -24.89 0.06
N SER A 185 10.43 -25.01 -0.68
CA SER A 185 9.56 -23.88 -0.99
C SER A 185 8.61 -23.57 0.18
N PRO A 186 8.83 -22.49 0.94
CA PRO A 186 8.00 -22.18 2.11
C PRO A 186 6.57 -21.83 1.72
N VAL A 187 6.37 -21.33 0.49
CA VAL A 187 5.05 -21.00 -0.05
C VAL A 187 4.26 -22.28 -0.36
N HIS A 188 4.91 -23.28 -0.96
CA HIS A 188 4.26 -24.57 -1.24
C HIS A 188 3.90 -25.32 0.05
N LEU A 189 4.78 -25.29 1.06
CA LEU A 189 4.52 -25.87 2.38
C LEU A 189 3.30 -25.24 3.05
N LEU A 190 3.19 -23.91 3.01
CA LEU A 190 2.03 -23.19 3.58
C LEU A 190 0.75 -23.45 2.78
N ALA A 191 0.83 -23.52 1.45
CA ALA A 191 -0.33 -23.84 0.61
C ALA A 191 -0.84 -25.25 0.91
N SER A 192 0.07 -26.22 1.01
CA SER A 192 -0.25 -27.58 1.44
C SER A 192 -0.85 -27.59 2.85
N GLY A 193 -0.27 -26.83 3.80
CA GLY A 193 -0.80 -26.69 5.15
C GLY A 193 -2.24 -26.19 5.17
N TRP A 194 -2.57 -25.16 4.39
CA TRP A 194 -3.95 -24.67 4.25
C TRP A 194 -4.88 -25.73 3.67
N TYR A 195 -4.46 -26.40 2.60
CA TYR A 195 -5.27 -27.37 1.88
C TYR A 195 -5.54 -28.64 2.70
N TYR A 196 -4.53 -29.15 3.41
CA TYR A 196 -4.61 -30.38 4.22
C TYR A 196 -4.98 -30.13 5.69
N SER A 197 -5.28 -28.88 6.07
CA SER A 197 -5.61 -28.49 7.46
C SER A 197 -6.87 -29.15 8.04
N GLY A 198 -7.75 -29.70 7.19
CA GLY A 198 -9.06 -30.23 7.61
C GLY A 198 -10.10 -29.15 7.93
N LEU A 199 -9.82 -27.87 7.67
CA LEU A 199 -10.79 -26.78 7.85
C LEU A 199 -11.96 -26.91 6.85
N SER A 200 -13.14 -26.43 7.22
CA SER A 200 -14.22 -26.25 6.24
C SER A 200 -13.88 -25.10 5.27
N CYS A 201 -14.52 -25.08 4.10
CA CYS A 201 -14.30 -24.03 3.11
C CYS A 201 -14.65 -22.63 3.66
N ASP A 202 -15.74 -22.53 4.43
CA ASP A 202 -16.18 -21.29 5.06
C ASP A 202 -15.17 -20.78 6.09
N THR A 203 -14.64 -21.68 6.93
CA THR A 203 -13.64 -21.32 7.94
C THR A 203 -12.32 -20.90 7.30
N GLN A 204 -11.86 -21.62 6.29
CA GLN A 204 -10.65 -21.25 5.55
C GLN A 204 -10.86 -19.90 4.84
N THR A 205 -12.03 -19.68 4.24
CA THR A 205 -12.41 -18.40 3.61
C THR A 205 -12.38 -17.25 4.63
N ALA A 206 -12.98 -17.45 5.81
CA ALA A 206 -12.99 -16.45 6.87
C ALA A 206 -11.56 -16.10 7.33
N LEU A 207 -10.71 -17.10 7.54
CA LEU A 207 -9.32 -16.88 7.98
C LEU A 207 -8.46 -16.22 6.89
N VAL A 208 -8.49 -16.77 5.67
CA VAL A 208 -7.60 -16.40 4.58
C VAL A 208 -8.00 -15.07 3.93
N LEU A 209 -9.29 -14.76 3.86
CA LEU A 209 -9.76 -13.52 3.22
C LEU A 209 -10.07 -12.39 4.21
N TYR A 210 -10.35 -12.68 5.48
CA TYR A 210 -10.71 -11.65 6.45
C TYR A 210 -9.69 -11.51 7.58
N ALA A 211 -9.48 -12.56 8.39
CA ALA A 211 -8.69 -12.43 9.61
C ALA A 211 -7.20 -12.17 9.37
N ILE A 212 -6.57 -12.98 8.51
CA ILE A 212 -5.15 -12.83 8.19
C ILE A 212 -4.90 -11.52 7.44
N PRO A 213 -5.71 -11.15 6.42
CA PRO A 213 -5.51 -9.89 5.76
C PRO A 213 -5.67 -8.67 6.62
N LEU A 214 -6.71 -8.63 7.45
CA LEU A 214 -6.92 -7.54 8.40
C LEU A 214 -5.74 -7.39 9.36
N THR A 215 -5.24 -8.49 9.90
CA THR A 215 -4.10 -8.48 10.83
C THR A 215 -2.82 -8.03 10.12
N GLY A 216 -2.58 -8.54 8.91
CA GLY A 216 -1.44 -8.15 8.09
C GLY A 216 -1.46 -6.67 7.70
N ASP A 217 -2.63 -6.15 7.33
CA ASP A 217 -2.82 -4.73 7.03
C ASP A 217 -2.54 -3.87 8.26
N VAL A 218 -3.06 -4.22 9.44
CA VAL A 218 -2.79 -3.50 10.69
C VAL A 218 -1.29 -3.47 11.01
N ILE A 219 -0.60 -4.61 10.88
CA ILE A 219 0.85 -4.70 11.09
C ILE A 219 1.60 -3.83 10.08
N GLN A 220 1.24 -3.91 8.79
CA GLN A 220 1.84 -3.09 7.75
C GLN A 220 1.64 -1.60 8.01
N PHE A 221 0.45 -1.20 8.47
CA PHE A 221 0.18 0.18 8.89
C PHE A 221 1.07 0.60 10.06
N ILE A 222 1.19 -0.20 11.11
CA ILE A 222 2.04 0.11 12.26
C ILE A 222 3.51 0.23 11.83
N ILE A 223 3.99 -0.69 10.99
CA ILE A 223 5.37 -0.67 10.50
C ILE A 223 5.60 0.56 9.63
N ILE A 224 4.71 0.84 8.68
CA ILE A 224 4.82 2.02 7.82
C ILE A 224 4.72 3.30 8.64
N ASP A 225 3.80 3.39 9.61
CA ASP A 225 3.64 4.55 10.47
C ASP A 225 4.87 4.76 11.37
N LYS A 226 5.46 3.70 11.92
CA LYS A 226 6.73 3.78 12.67
C LYS A 226 7.88 4.20 11.78
N LEU A 227 8.03 3.60 10.60
CA LEU A 227 9.04 3.99 9.60
C LEU A 227 8.84 5.43 9.13
N GLN A 228 7.59 5.87 9.00
CA GLN A 228 7.23 7.24 8.69
C GLN A 228 7.53 8.16 9.85
N ALA A 229 7.24 7.82 11.11
CA ALA A 229 7.57 8.64 12.27
C ALA A 229 9.09 8.84 12.39
N PHE A 230 9.89 7.79 12.19
CA PHE A 230 11.36 7.93 12.12
C PHE A 230 11.82 8.77 10.93
N GLY A 231 11.20 8.57 9.76
CA GLY A 231 11.47 9.35 8.56
C GLY A 231 10.97 10.79 8.60
N PHE A 232 9.92 11.10 9.38
CA PHE A 232 9.34 12.43 9.58
C PHE A 232 10.14 13.19 10.63
N ILE A 233 10.67 12.51 11.65
CA ILE A 233 11.65 13.10 12.58
C ILE A 233 12.95 13.43 11.83
N ALA A 234 13.43 12.51 10.98
CA ALA A 234 14.60 12.76 10.13
C ALA A 234 14.34 13.85 9.07
N ARG A 235 13.18 13.85 8.40
CA ARG A 235 12.81 14.88 7.42
C ARG A 235 12.40 16.20 8.05
N ALA A 236 11.89 16.25 9.27
CA ALA A 236 11.65 17.51 9.98
C ALA A 236 12.99 18.13 10.41
N ALA A 237 13.97 17.29 10.77
CA ALA A 237 15.35 17.72 11.04
C ALA A 237 16.15 18.10 9.77
N ASP A 238 15.89 17.45 8.63
CA ASP A 238 16.50 17.78 7.34
C ASP A 238 15.78 18.96 6.66
N ALA A 239 14.44 19.05 6.75
CA ALA A 239 13.68 20.17 6.21
C ALA A 239 13.89 21.46 7.02
N SER A 240 14.18 21.38 8.32
CA SER A 240 14.63 22.58 9.06
C SER A 240 15.98 23.10 8.55
N ARG A 241 16.87 22.21 8.08
CA ARG A 241 18.16 22.58 7.46
C ARG A 241 18.01 23.07 6.02
N ASP A 242 17.21 22.39 5.20
CA ASP A 242 16.94 22.81 3.82
C ASP A 242 16.12 24.13 3.76
N PHE A 243 15.36 24.48 4.81
CA PHE A 243 14.70 25.78 4.92
C PHE A 243 15.64 26.89 5.42
N GLU A 244 16.62 26.60 6.30
CA GLU A 244 17.68 27.57 6.64
C GLU A 244 18.53 27.91 5.40
N ASP A 245 18.85 26.93 4.55
CA ASP A 245 19.58 27.14 3.30
C ASP A 245 18.75 27.86 2.20
N LEU A 246 17.42 27.89 2.32
CA LEU A 246 16.54 28.68 1.44
C LEU A 246 16.35 30.12 1.94
N ASP A 247 16.34 30.35 3.26
CA ASP A 247 16.27 31.71 3.84
C ASP A 247 17.59 32.49 3.71
N GLU A 248 18.76 31.82 3.69
CA GLU A 248 20.04 32.46 3.38
C GLU A 248 20.23 32.74 1.88
N GLY A 249 19.46 32.08 1.01
CA GLY A 249 19.51 32.25 -0.45
C GLY A 249 18.45 33.18 -1.05
N GLU A 250 17.33 33.43 -0.36
CA GLU A 250 16.26 34.32 -0.82
C GLU A 250 16.24 35.71 -0.14
N THR A 251 17.06 35.97 0.87
CA THR A 251 17.19 37.33 1.45
C THR A 251 18.17 38.24 0.68
N ALA A 252 18.86 37.72 -0.34
CA ALA A 252 19.79 38.48 -1.17
C ALA A 252 19.26 38.74 -2.60
N GLU A 253 18.00 39.15 -2.77
CA GLU A 253 17.53 39.92 -3.95
C GLU A 253 16.03 40.29 -3.82
N CYS A 254 15.71 41.29 -2.99
CA CYS A 254 14.44 42.03 -3.12
C CYS A 254 14.56 43.52 -2.74
N ASP A 255 15.72 44.12 -3.00
CA ASP A 255 15.97 45.57 -2.80
C ASP A 255 15.68 46.44 -4.04
N SER A 256 14.93 45.94 -5.04
CA SER A 256 14.70 46.69 -6.29
C SER A 256 13.24 46.87 -6.73
N CYS A 257 12.27 46.76 -5.82
CA CYS A 257 10.90 47.25 -6.07
C CYS A 257 10.62 48.56 -5.32
N LEU A 258 11.47 49.55 -5.57
CA LEU A 258 11.13 50.96 -5.45
C LEU A 258 10.07 51.30 -6.52
N ILE A 259 8.80 51.31 -6.14
CA ILE A 259 7.79 52.13 -6.82
C ILE A 259 7.22 53.09 -5.78
N ARG A 260 7.79 54.30 -5.77
CA ARG A 260 7.18 55.47 -5.13
C ARG A 260 5.83 55.76 -5.80
N PRO A 261 4.75 56.05 -5.06
CA PRO A 261 3.61 56.73 -5.65
C PRO A 261 4.02 58.19 -5.94
N SER A 262 3.90 58.61 -7.20
CA SER A 262 4.00 60.01 -7.61
C SER A 262 2.73 60.75 -7.17
N PRO A 263 2.84 61.97 -6.60
CA PRO A 263 1.67 62.78 -6.28
C PRO A 263 1.19 63.54 -7.51
N SER A 264 -0.13 63.60 -7.69
CA SER A 264 -0.87 64.69 -8.33
C SER A 264 -2.32 64.64 -7.88
#